data_AF-A0A2E4NIZ9-F1
#
_entry.id   AF-A0A2E4NIZ9-F1
#
_cell.length_a   1.000
_cell.length_b   1.000
_cell.length_c   1.000
_cell.angle_alpha   90.00
_cell.angle_beta   90.00
_cell.angle_gamma   90.00
#
_symmetry.space_group_name_H-M   'P 1'
#
loop_
_entity.id
_entity.type
_entity.pdbx_description
1 polymer ?
#
loop_
_entity_poly.entity_id
_entity_poly.type
_entity_poly.pdbx_seq_one_letter_code
_entity_poly.pdbx_strand_id
1 'polypeptide(L)'
;MTDKPNAPKETNAASNLASVRSICRNILAKVYGPWFSRKEKSSADCAFATNFLYLKPLLIWGIGVAFFCLILGFFVDPWLTSWIKAHMSEAHSSVWRTITNFGRAEKYIVMCLIAFAVLALLSTRSEGAADRCRAGARNSLYILATLAVSGIAINVMKFILGRQRPRALFENDFYGMIPFNLDHAMSSFPSGHSQTIWAVVTPLIILFPRFSPICIFFGLLIAFSRVALTVHFLSDIIAGAFVAIATAVLLKRYYLDQARQDTVTGFETPPWLIDRTQAWAAGLRAHRPIIEEPVLGEMLSKKKSKEIKTNSIRRKPSPAIESKPKPKKKAKPKAASKPKTKE
;
A
#
# COMPACT_ATOMS: atom_id res chain seq x y z
N MET A 1 -16.40 -37.26 65.41
CA MET A 1 -17.06 -36.25 64.56
C MET A 1 -16.16 -35.04 64.46
N THR A 2 -15.46 -34.87 63.33
CA THR A 2 -15.02 -33.55 62.84
C THR A 2 -14.72 -33.73 61.35
N ASP A 3 -15.73 -33.52 60.52
CA ASP A 3 -15.59 -33.40 59.06
C ASP A 3 -14.80 -32.12 58.73
N LYS A 4 -13.72 -32.26 57.95
CA LYS A 4 -13.07 -31.12 57.30
C LYS A 4 -13.87 -30.73 56.05
N PRO A 5 -14.10 -29.44 55.78
CA PRO A 5 -14.81 -29.02 54.58
C PRO A 5 -13.92 -29.20 53.34
N ASN A 6 -14.46 -29.85 52.31
CA ASN A 6 -13.84 -29.95 50.99
C ASN A 6 -13.68 -28.55 50.39
N ALA A 7 -12.43 -28.14 50.16
CA ALA A 7 -12.11 -26.91 49.44
C ALA A 7 -12.60 -27.01 47.98
N PRO A 8 -13.21 -25.95 47.42
CA PRO A 8 -13.72 -25.97 46.06
C PRO A 8 -12.57 -25.95 45.05
N LYS A 9 -12.70 -26.86 44.07
CA LYS A 9 -11.93 -27.07 42.84
C LYS A 9 -11.31 -25.80 42.21
N GLU A 10 -10.15 -25.33 42.69
CA GLU A 10 -9.30 -24.34 42.00
C GLU A 10 -8.74 -24.86 40.66
N THR A 11 -8.73 -26.17 40.47
CA THR A 11 -8.15 -26.83 39.30
C THR A 11 -8.92 -26.57 37.99
N ASN A 12 -10.20 -26.23 38.07
CA ASN A 12 -11.05 -26.02 36.88
C ASN A 12 -10.94 -24.60 36.30
N ALA A 13 -10.72 -23.58 37.14
CA ALA A 13 -10.57 -22.21 36.66
C ALA A 13 -9.22 -22.00 35.96
N ALA A 14 -8.15 -22.56 36.55
CA ALA A 14 -6.81 -22.50 35.99
C ALA A 14 -6.68 -23.28 34.66
N SER A 15 -7.33 -24.45 34.55
CA SER A 15 -7.34 -25.24 33.32
C SER A 15 -8.14 -24.58 32.20
N ASN A 16 -9.27 -23.95 32.52
CA ASN A 16 -10.07 -23.18 31.57
C ASN A 16 -9.33 -21.92 31.07
N LEU A 17 -8.65 -21.19 31.96
CA LEU A 17 -7.81 -20.04 31.58
C LEU A 17 -6.61 -20.45 30.72
N ALA A 18 -5.99 -21.59 31.00
CA ALA A 18 -4.91 -22.14 30.19
C ALA A 18 -5.40 -22.57 28.80
N SER A 19 -6.61 -23.16 28.72
CA SER A 19 -7.26 -23.56 27.48
C SER A 19 -7.64 -22.36 26.62
N VAL A 20 -8.24 -21.32 27.22
CA VAL A 20 -8.57 -20.06 26.52
C VAL A 20 -7.30 -19.36 26.06
N ARG A 21 -6.25 -19.27 26.89
CA ARG A 21 -4.94 -18.73 26.47
C ARG A 21 -4.32 -19.53 25.34
N SER A 22 -4.45 -20.86 25.33
CA SER A 22 -3.96 -21.74 24.27
C SER A 22 -4.71 -21.48 22.95
N ILE A 23 -6.03 -21.39 23.01
CA ILE A 23 -6.88 -21.09 21.86
C ILE A 23 -6.57 -19.70 21.31
N CYS A 24 -6.50 -18.67 22.17
CA CYS A 24 -6.10 -17.33 21.78
C CYS A 24 -4.71 -17.33 21.14
N ARG A 25 -3.73 -18.03 21.74
CA ARG A 25 -2.36 -18.11 21.20
C ARG A 25 -2.29 -18.83 19.86
N ASN A 26 -3.10 -19.87 19.65
CA ASN A 26 -3.19 -20.59 18.38
C ASN A 26 -3.94 -19.79 17.31
N ILE A 27 -4.99 -19.06 17.68
CA ILE A 27 -5.67 -18.11 16.79
C ILE A 27 -4.71 -16.99 16.41
N LEU A 28 -4.02 -16.39 17.39
CA LEU A 28 -2.98 -15.39 17.17
C LEU A 28 -1.88 -15.96 16.27
N ALA A 29 -1.33 -17.13 16.55
CA ALA A 29 -0.28 -17.75 15.73
C ALA A 29 -0.73 -18.06 14.29
N LYS A 30 -2.00 -18.48 14.07
CA LYS A 30 -2.54 -18.71 12.72
C LYS A 30 -2.87 -17.43 11.97
N VAL A 31 -3.28 -16.37 12.67
CA VAL A 31 -3.59 -15.06 12.08
C VAL A 31 -2.30 -14.27 11.80
N TYR A 32 -1.33 -14.32 12.71
CA TYR A 32 -0.08 -13.55 12.66
C TYR A 32 1.09 -14.29 12.02
N GLY A 33 1.15 -15.63 12.10
CA GLY A 33 2.27 -16.43 11.59
C GLY A 33 2.59 -16.18 10.10
N PRO A 34 1.59 -16.15 9.21
CA PRO A 34 1.80 -15.81 7.80
C PRO A 34 2.18 -14.33 7.59
N TRP A 35 1.69 -13.42 8.44
CA TRP A 35 1.94 -11.97 8.35
C TRP A 35 3.38 -11.56 8.70
N PHE A 36 4.08 -12.36 9.51
CA PHE A 36 5.43 -12.04 10.00
C PHE A 36 6.54 -12.96 9.47
N SER A 37 6.22 -13.92 8.60
CA SER A 37 7.22 -14.77 7.91
C SER A 37 7.99 -13.94 6.86
N ARG A 38 8.88 -13.09 7.34
CA ARG A 38 9.71 -12.18 6.55
C ARG A 38 10.92 -12.95 6.02
N LYS A 39 10.95 -13.26 4.72
CA LYS A 39 12.24 -13.47 4.02
C LYS A 39 12.79 -12.08 3.72
N GLU A 40 13.71 -11.60 4.56
CA GLU A 40 14.42 -10.36 4.31
C GLU A 40 15.18 -10.44 2.99
N LYS A 41 14.80 -9.60 2.03
CA LYS A 41 15.75 -9.08 1.04
C LYS A 41 16.10 -7.67 1.44
N SER A 42 17.40 -7.44 1.67
CA SER A 42 18.02 -6.14 1.94
C SER A 42 17.44 -5.07 1.01
N SER A 43 16.74 -4.08 1.59
CA SER A 43 15.85 -3.17 0.85
C SER A 43 16.10 -1.68 1.12
N ALA A 44 17.22 -1.32 1.73
CA ALA A 44 17.52 0.09 2.05
C ALA A 44 17.49 0.98 0.80
N ASP A 45 18.10 0.54 -0.30
CA ASP A 45 18.18 1.31 -1.55
C ASP A 45 16.85 1.34 -2.32
N CYS A 46 16.10 0.24 -2.31
CA CYS A 46 14.77 0.19 -2.92
C CYS A 46 13.76 1.02 -2.16
N ALA A 47 13.83 1.06 -0.81
CA ALA A 47 12.94 1.84 0.03
C ALA A 47 13.18 3.36 -0.11
N PHE A 48 14.45 3.77 -0.21
CA PHE A 48 14.84 5.16 -0.42
C PHE A 48 14.43 5.69 -1.81
N ALA A 49 14.74 4.96 -2.88
CA ALA A 49 14.41 5.37 -4.24
C ALA A 49 12.90 5.46 -4.49
N THR A 50 12.12 4.57 -3.87
CA THR A 50 10.64 4.61 -3.94
C THR A 50 10.03 5.66 -3.01
N ASN A 51 10.64 5.98 -1.86
CA ASN A 51 10.22 7.13 -1.05
C ASN A 51 10.44 8.44 -1.81
N PHE A 52 11.61 8.61 -2.45
CA PHE A 52 11.96 9.82 -3.18
C PHE A 52 11.03 10.13 -4.36
N LEU A 53 10.58 9.10 -5.10
CA LEU A 53 9.70 9.26 -6.26
C LEU A 53 8.24 9.60 -5.92
N TYR A 54 7.75 9.23 -4.72
CA TYR A 54 6.36 9.46 -4.31
C TYR A 54 6.18 10.62 -3.31
N LEU A 55 7.17 10.88 -2.45
CA LEU A 55 7.12 12.04 -1.55
C LEU A 55 7.27 13.36 -2.30
N LYS A 56 8.07 13.42 -3.36
CA LYS A 56 8.23 14.63 -4.18
C LYS A 56 6.92 15.12 -4.80
N PRO A 57 6.16 14.31 -5.57
CA PRO A 57 4.90 14.76 -6.11
C PRO A 57 3.92 15.11 -4.99
N LEU A 58 3.86 14.33 -3.91
CA LEU A 58 2.97 14.63 -2.79
C LEU A 58 3.31 15.95 -2.08
N LEU A 59 4.60 16.26 -1.95
CA LEU A 59 5.09 17.53 -1.40
C LEU A 59 4.74 18.70 -2.33
N ILE A 60 4.94 18.54 -3.65
CA ILE A 60 4.56 19.56 -4.64
C ILE A 60 3.05 19.81 -4.59
N TRP A 61 2.24 18.75 -4.60
CA TRP A 61 0.79 18.86 -4.43
C TRP A 61 0.41 19.47 -3.09
N GLY A 62 1.12 19.14 -2.01
CA GLY A 62 0.90 19.71 -0.68
C GLY A 62 1.17 21.21 -0.63
N ILE A 63 2.28 21.67 -1.23
CA ILE A 63 2.60 23.09 -1.37
C ILE A 63 1.53 23.79 -2.23
N GLY A 64 1.16 23.18 -3.36
CA GLY A 64 0.13 23.73 -4.25
C GLY A 64 -1.23 23.85 -3.56
N VAL A 65 -1.66 22.83 -2.81
CA VAL A 65 -2.91 22.84 -2.04
C VAL A 65 -2.84 23.84 -0.90
N ALA A 66 -1.71 23.97 -0.20
CA ALA A 66 -1.54 24.97 0.84
C ALA A 66 -1.66 26.39 0.27
N PHE A 67 -0.99 26.67 -0.84
CA PHE A 67 -1.09 27.95 -1.53
C PHE A 67 -2.52 28.23 -2.02
N PHE A 68 -3.18 27.22 -2.59
CA PHE A 68 -4.58 27.36 -3.02
C PHE A 68 -5.52 27.62 -1.83
N CYS A 69 -5.32 26.93 -0.70
CA CYS A 69 -6.10 27.18 0.52
C CYS A 69 -5.86 28.59 1.08
N LEU A 70 -4.64 29.14 0.96
CA LEU A 70 -4.36 30.52 1.33
C LEU A 70 -5.13 31.50 0.43
N ILE A 71 -5.09 31.32 -0.89
CA ILE A 71 -5.85 32.15 -1.83
C ILE A 71 -7.35 32.10 -1.51
N LEU A 72 -7.90 30.89 -1.35
CA LEU A 72 -9.31 30.74 -0.98
C LEU A 72 -9.60 31.41 0.37
N GLY A 73 -8.73 31.23 1.37
CA GLY A 73 -8.84 31.84 2.68
C GLY A 73 -8.93 33.37 2.63
N PHE A 74 -8.13 34.04 1.82
CA PHE A 74 -8.14 35.49 1.75
C PHE A 74 -9.25 36.06 0.86
N PHE A 75 -9.52 35.42 -0.28
CA PHE A 75 -10.34 36.04 -1.33
C PHE A 75 -11.74 35.44 -1.48
N VAL A 76 -11.92 34.16 -1.13
CA VAL A 76 -13.15 33.42 -1.45
C VAL A 76 -13.94 33.06 -0.21
N ASP A 77 -13.28 32.61 0.84
CA ASP A 77 -13.90 32.00 2.01
C ASP A 77 -14.85 32.94 2.77
N PRO A 78 -14.46 34.19 3.13
CA PRO A 78 -15.39 35.12 3.79
C PRO A 78 -16.58 35.47 2.89
N TRP A 79 -16.32 35.81 1.63
CA TRP A 79 -17.35 36.17 0.66
C TRP A 79 -18.36 35.03 0.43
N LEU A 80 -17.86 33.83 0.14
CA LEU A 80 -18.68 32.66 -0.15
C LEU A 80 -19.53 32.28 1.06
N THR A 81 -18.94 32.31 2.25
CA THR A 81 -19.65 31.91 3.48
C THR A 81 -20.76 32.91 3.81
N SER A 82 -20.52 34.22 3.67
CA SER A 82 -21.55 35.24 3.83
C SER A 82 -22.64 35.14 2.76
N TRP A 83 -22.27 34.85 1.51
CA TRP A 83 -23.24 34.64 0.43
C TRP A 83 -24.15 33.44 0.70
N ILE A 84 -23.59 32.29 1.11
CA ILE A 84 -24.37 31.09 1.45
C ILE A 84 -25.30 31.38 2.63
N LYS A 85 -24.79 32.05 3.68
CA LYS A 85 -25.60 32.39 4.86
C LYS A 85 -26.79 33.29 4.50
N ALA A 86 -26.63 34.21 3.56
CA ALA A 86 -27.69 35.10 3.10
C ALA A 86 -28.77 34.41 2.24
N HIS A 87 -28.42 33.33 1.52
CA HIS A 87 -29.31 32.70 0.53
C HIS A 87 -29.87 31.33 0.96
N MET A 88 -29.29 30.67 1.96
CA MET A 88 -29.81 29.39 2.46
C MET A 88 -30.85 29.58 3.58
N SER A 89 -32.09 29.17 3.31
CA SER A 89 -33.16 29.17 4.33
C SER A 89 -33.04 28.02 5.34
N GLU A 90 -33.64 28.19 6.51
CA GLU A 90 -33.63 27.20 7.60
C GLU A 90 -34.19 25.82 7.18
N ALA A 91 -35.16 25.77 6.25
CA ALA A 91 -35.73 24.52 5.76
C ALA A 91 -34.68 23.63 5.04
N HIS A 92 -33.76 24.23 4.28
CA HIS A 92 -32.67 23.53 3.61
C HIS A 92 -31.63 22.98 4.59
N SER A 93 -31.50 23.59 5.77
CA SER A 93 -30.52 23.17 6.78
C SER A 93 -30.77 21.74 7.28
N SER A 94 -32.02 21.27 7.31
CA SER A 94 -32.38 19.92 7.77
C SER A 94 -31.79 18.81 6.89
N VAL A 95 -31.86 19.00 5.57
CA VAL A 95 -31.32 18.08 4.56
C VAL A 95 -29.80 18.02 4.70
N TRP A 96 -29.14 19.17 4.80
CA TRP A 96 -27.68 19.22 4.97
C TRP A 96 -27.23 18.63 6.30
N ARG A 97 -27.99 18.81 7.40
CA ARG A 97 -27.72 18.14 8.69
C ARG A 97 -27.83 16.62 8.58
N THR A 98 -28.78 16.12 7.80
CA THR A 98 -28.90 14.67 7.54
C THR A 98 -27.71 14.15 6.74
N ILE A 99 -27.32 14.85 5.67
CA ILE A 99 -26.15 14.49 4.86
C ILE A 99 -24.86 14.55 5.68
N THR A 100 -24.68 15.59 6.51
CA THR A 100 -23.45 15.78 7.28
C THR A 100 -23.24 14.70 8.34
N ASN A 101 -24.30 14.01 8.78
CA ASN A 101 -24.19 12.88 9.70
C ASN A 101 -23.39 11.71 9.11
N PHE A 102 -23.24 11.61 7.79
CA PHE A 102 -22.33 10.68 7.13
C PHE A 102 -20.87 11.14 7.15
N GLY A 103 -20.57 12.37 7.59
CA GLY A 103 -19.19 12.83 7.79
C GLY A 103 -18.60 12.46 9.16
N ARG A 104 -19.33 11.72 9.99
CA ARG A 104 -18.95 11.36 11.36
C ARG A 104 -18.08 10.11 11.43
N ALA A 105 -16.90 10.22 12.03
CA ALA A 105 -15.88 9.17 12.03
C ALA A 105 -16.27 7.92 12.84
N GLU A 106 -17.05 8.09 13.93
CA GLU A 106 -17.32 7.01 14.87
C GLU A 106 -17.99 5.82 14.19
N LYS A 107 -18.91 6.11 13.25
CA LYS A 107 -19.61 5.09 12.46
C LYS A 107 -18.65 4.24 11.65
N TYR A 108 -17.71 4.89 10.94
CA TYR A 108 -16.77 4.19 10.08
C TYR A 108 -15.73 3.39 10.87
N ILE A 109 -15.28 3.92 12.01
CA ILE A 109 -14.39 3.21 12.93
C ILE A 109 -15.05 1.91 13.39
N VAL A 110 -16.29 2.00 13.91
CA VAL A 110 -17.03 0.82 14.37
C VAL A 110 -17.28 -0.18 13.24
N MET A 111 -17.70 0.29 12.05
CA MET A 111 -17.89 -0.58 10.89
C MET A 111 -16.60 -1.29 10.46
N CYS A 112 -15.45 -0.59 10.45
CA CYS A 112 -14.17 -1.18 10.07
C CYS A 112 -13.68 -2.20 11.12
N LEU A 113 -13.88 -1.94 12.41
CA LEU A 113 -13.51 -2.87 13.49
C LEU A 113 -14.35 -4.14 13.44
N ILE A 114 -15.67 -4.01 13.23
CA ILE A 114 -16.57 -5.16 13.09
C ILE A 114 -16.21 -5.95 11.83
N ALA A 115 -16.04 -5.28 10.69
CA ALA A 115 -15.66 -5.94 9.43
C ALA A 115 -14.33 -6.69 9.58
N PHE A 116 -13.32 -6.07 10.20
CA PHE A 116 -12.06 -6.72 10.50
C PHE A 116 -12.26 -7.97 11.37
N ALA A 117 -12.96 -7.86 12.50
CA ALA A 117 -13.16 -8.98 13.42
C ALA A 117 -13.90 -10.14 12.75
N VAL A 118 -15.01 -9.86 12.06
CA VAL A 118 -15.82 -10.89 11.38
C VAL A 118 -15.01 -11.56 10.27
N LEU A 119 -14.35 -10.81 9.40
CA LEU A 119 -13.58 -11.37 8.28
C LEU A 119 -12.34 -12.12 8.77
N ALA A 120 -11.66 -11.64 9.81
CA ALA A 120 -10.56 -12.36 10.43
C ALA A 120 -11.02 -13.70 11.01
N LEU A 121 -12.16 -13.73 11.73
CA LEU A 121 -12.73 -14.97 12.28
C LEU A 121 -13.17 -15.95 11.17
N LEU A 122 -13.87 -15.47 10.15
CA LEU A 122 -14.29 -16.30 9.03
C LEU A 122 -13.09 -16.90 8.27
N SER A 123 -11.97 -16.17 8.22
CA SER A 123 -10.74 -16.68 7.59
C SER A 123 -10.13 -17.89 8.29
N THR A 124 -10.47 -18.11 9.57
CA THR A 124 -10.03 -19.28 10.34
C THR A 124 -11.00 -20.47 10.25
N ARG A 125 -12.21 -20.23 9.75
CA ARG A 125 -13.33 -21.19 9.76
C ARG A 125 -13.56 -21.88 8.42
N SER A 126 -13.25 -21.21 7.31
CA SER A 126 -13.48 -21.72 5.96
C SER A 126 -12.20 -21.67 5.14
N GLU A 127 -11.60 -22.83 4.84
CA GLU A 127 -10.36 -22.91 4.06
C GLU A 127 -10.56 -22.36 2.63
N GLY A 128 -11.69 -22.64 1.99
CA GLY A 128 -11.99 -22.16 0.62
C GLY A 128 -12.33 -20.67 0.51
N ALA A 129 -12.64 -19.98 1.61
CA ALA A 129 -12.88 -18.54 1.64
C ALA A 129 -11.78 -17.76 2.39
N ALA A 130 -10.79 -18.45 2.96
CA ALA A 130 -9.84 -17.90 3.89
C ALA A 130 -9.06 -16.71 3.31
N ASP A 131 -8.60 -16.81 2.06
CA ASP A 131 -7.84 -15.76 1.39
C ASP A 131 -8.69 -14.51 1.13
N ARG A 132 -9.93 -14.69 0.69
CA ARG A 132 -10.86 -13.57 0.45
C ARG A 132 -11.19 -12.85 1.75
N CYS A 133 -11.42 -13.61 2.82
CA CYS A 133 -11.67 -13.07 4.15
C CYS A 133 -10.45 -12.34 4.72
N ARG A 134 -9.23 -12.88 4.58
CA ARG A 134 -7.98 -12.20 4.96
C ARG A 134 -7.78 -10.90 4.19
N ALA A 135 -8.00 -10.91 2.88
CA ALA A 135 -7.91 -9.72 2.04
C ALA A 135 -8.92 -8.65 2.47
N GLY A 136 -10.17 -9.05 2.76
CA GLY A 136 -11.20 -8.15 3.26
C GLY A 136 -10.85 -7.56 4.63
N ALA A 137 -10.36 -8.37 5.57
CA ALA A 137 -9.92 -7.89 6.88
C ALA A 137 -8.77 -6.87 6.77
N ARG A 138 -7.79 -7.13 5.90
CA ARG A 138 -6.69 -6.19 5.61
C ARG A 138 -7.20 -4.88 5.01
N ASN A 139 -8.18 -4.93 4.11
CA ASN A 139 -8.78 -3.73 3.53
C ASN A 139 -9.50 -2.89 4.61
N SER A 140 -10.18 -3.53 5.57
CA SER A 140 -10.77 -2.84 6.72
C SER A 140 -9.72 -2.15 7.59
N LEU A 141 -8.59 -2.80 7.85
CA LEU A 141 -7.47 -2.19 8.57
C LEU A 141 -6.85 -1.02 7.81
N TYR A 142 -6.75 -1.11 6.47
CA TYR A 142 -6.23 -0.01 5.66
C TYR A 142 -7.11 1.24 5.74
N ILE A 143 -8.44 1.09 5.69
CA ILE A 143 -9.38 2.20 5.89
C ILE A 143 -9.26 2.76 7.30
N LEU A 144 -9.23 1.89 8.32
CA LEU A 144 -9.11 2.29 9.73
C LEU A 144 -7.80 3.04 10.01
N ALA A 145 -6.67 2.56 9.47
CA ALA A 145 -5.38 3.20 9.59
C ALA A 145 -5.38 4.57 8.89
N THR A 146 -6.02 4.68 7.72
CA THR A 146 -6.18 5.96 7.02
C THR A 146 -6.97 6.95 7.87
N LEU A 147 -8.10 6.53 8.45
CA LEU A 147 -8.91 7.35 9.36
C LEU A 147 -8.12 7.81 10.58
N ALA A 148 -7.41 6.89 11.24
CA ALA A 148 -6.65 7.19 12.45
C ALA A 148 -5.48 8.15 12.18
N VAL A 149 -4.63 7.84 11.19
CA VAL A 149 -3.42 8.63 10.89
C VAL A 149 -3.78 10.03 10.39
N SER A 150 -4.74 10.13 9.45
CA SER A 150 -5.17 11.45 8.96
C SER A 150 -5.96 12.23 10.02
N GLY A 151 -6.74 11.55 10.86
CA GLY A 151 -7.44 12.14 12.00
C GLY A 151 -6.50 12.76 13.04
N ILE A 152 -5.44 12.05 13.40
CA ILE A 152 -4.38 12.58 14.27
C ILE A 152 -3.72 13.79 13.60
N ALA A 153 -3.37 13.69 12.31
CA ALA A 153 -2.72 14.76 11.58
C ALA A 153 -3.56 16.05 11.57
N ILE A 154 -4.86 15.98 11.29
CA ILE A 154 -5.72 17.17 11.29
C ILE A 154 -5.90 17.77 12.69
N ASN A 155 -5.90 16.95 13.75
CA ASN A 155 -6.02 17.45 15.12
C ASN A 155 -4.75 18.21 15.54
N VAL A 156 -3.59 17.71 15.14
CA VAL A 156 -2.32 18.43 15.32
C VAL A 156 -2.33 19.74 14.52
N MET A 157 -2.78 19.72 13.26
CA MET A 157 -2.88 20.96 12.45
C MET A 157 -3.84 21.97 13.05
N LYS A 158 -4.99 21.52 13.59
CA LYS A 158 -5.96 22.40 14.27
C LYS A 158 -5.35 23.11 15.46
N PHE A 159 -4.61 22.37 16.28
CA PHE A 159 -3.91 22.94 17.43
C PHE A 159 -2.89 23.99 16.99
N ILE A 160 -2.08 23.70 15.96
CA ILE A 160 -1.04 24.61 15.48
C ILE A 160 -1.62 25.86 14.83
N LEU A 161 -2.63 25.71 13.95
CA LEU A 161 -3.13 26.80 13.11
C LEU A 161 -4.23 27.62 13.75
N GLY A 162 -5.11 27.00 14.56
CA GLY A 162 -6.10 27.70 15.37
C GLY A 162 -7.04 28.64 14.60
N ARG A 163 -7.53 28.21 13.43
CA ARG A 163 -8.45 29.02 12.60
C ARG A 163 -9.85 29.07 13.20
N GLN A 164 -10.40 30.27 13.30
CA GLN A 164 -11.78 30.49 13.72
C GLN A 164 -12.82 29.91 12.77
N ARG A 165 -13.95 29.47 13.34
CA ARG A 165 -15.10 28.99 12.55
C ARG A 165 -15.90 30.16 11.97
N PRO A 166 -16.68 29.93 10.89
CA PRO A 166 -17.47 31.00 10.27
C PRO A 166 -18.51 31.65 11.19
N ARG A 167 -18.93 30.98 12.26
CA ARG A 167 -19.81 31.57 13.26
C ARG A 167 -19.26 32.88 13.85
N ALA A 168 -17.94 32.96 14.09
CA ALA A 168 -17.30 34.15 14.63
C ALA A 168 -17.31 35.34 13.65
N LEU A 169 -17.28 35.04 12.34
CA LEU A 169 -17.42 36.05 11.29
C LEU A 169 -18.82 36.68 11.33
N PHE A 170 -19.86 35.92 11.65
CA PHE A 170 -21.22 36.44 11.71
C PHE A 170 -21.56 37.17 13.01
N GLU A 171 -20.98 36.73 14.13
CA GLU A 171 -21.31 37.28 15.45
C GLU A 171 -20.47 38.51 15.81
N ASN A 172 -19.20 38.54 15.40
CA ASN A 172 -18.23 39.54 15.85
C ASN A 172 -17.44 40.20 14.71
N ASP A 173 -17.82 39.97 13.44
CA ASP A 173 -17.07 40.37 12.23
C ASP A 173 -15.58 39.97 12.27
N PHE A 174 -15.26 38.94 13.05
CA PHE A 174 -13.89 38.51 13.25
C PHE A 174 -13.54 37.37 12.30
N TYR A 175 -12.45 37.56 11.55
CA TYR A 175 -11.85 36.55 10.71
C TYR A 175 -10.34 36.50 10.95
N GLY A 176 -9.86 35.36 11.44
CA GLY A 176 -8.45 35.22 11.76
C GLY A 176 -8.04 33.84 12.28
N MET A 177 -6.76 33.75 12.62
CA MET A 177 -6.11 32.57 13.16
C MET A 177 -5.46 32.93 14.50
N ILE A 178 -5.70 32.11 15.52
CA ILE A 178 -5.08 32.21 16.84
C ILE A 178 -4.34 30.90 17.08
N PRO A 179 -3.04 30.80 16.73
CA PRO A 179 -2.30 29.55 16.78
C PRO A 179 -2.16 29.02 18.22
N PHE A 180 -1.87 27.72 18.36
CA PHE A 180 -1.69 27.02 19.64
C PHE A 180 -2.93 27.08 20.54
N ASN A 181 -4.11 26.90 19.96
CA ASN A 181 -5.38 26.97 20.66
C ASN A 181 -6.14 25.63 20.59
N LEU A 182 -6.72 25.22 21.72
CA LEU A 182 -7.49 23.98 21.86
C LEU A 182 -9.01 24.21 21.83
N ASP A 183 -9.46 25.46 21.79
CA ASP A 183 -10.88 25.79 21.75
C ASP A 183 -11.53 25.27 20.45
N HIS A 184 -12.67 24.62 20.60
CA HIS A 184 -13.50 24.17 19.47
C HIS A 184 -13.94 25.32 18.54
N ALA A 185 -14.07 26.54 19.06
CA ALA A 185 -14.34 27.75 18.27
C ALA A 185 -13.17 28.12 17.34
N MET A 186 -11.94 27.75 17.74
CA MET A 186 -10.68 28.00 17.03
C MET A 186 -10.21 26.78 16.23
N SER A 187 -11.04 25.74 16.12
CA SER A 187 -10.66 24.45 15.50
C SER A 187 -11.31 24.23 14.11
N SER A 188 -11.38 25.27 13.26
CA SER A 188 -12.04 25.17 11.94
C SER A 188 -11.19 24.43 10.91
N PHE A 189 -9.92 24.82 10.77
CA PHE A 189 -9.03 24.31 9.72
C PHE A 189 -8.07 23.25 10.28
N PRO A 190 -7.90 22.09 9.63
CA PRO A 190 -8.70 21.54 8.52
C PRO A 190 -10.03 20.92 8.98
N SER A 191 -10.96 20.68 8.05
CA SER A 191 -12.26 20.07 8.36
C SER A 191 -12.17 18.57 8.66
N GLY A 192 -12.68 18.17 9.84
CA GLY A 192 -12.71 16.76 10.25
C GLY A 192 -13.73 15.90 9.51
N HIS A 193 -14.89 16.46 9.16
CA HIS A 193 -15.89 15.71 8.36
C HIS A 193 -15.39 15.47 6.94
N SER A 194 -14.71 16.45 6.34
CA SER A 194 -14.06 16.29 5.03
C SER A 194 -12.97 15.23 5.09
N GLN A 195 -12.08 15.32 6.08
CA GLN A 195 -11.04 14.30 6.30
C GLN A 195 -11.65 12.90 6.46
N THR A 196 -12.69 12.75 7.28
CA THR A 196 -13.34 11.46 7.55
C THR A 196 -13.86 10.82 6.27
N ILE A 197 -14.65 11.56 5.48
CA ILE A 197 -15.27 10.95 4.29
C ILE A 197 -14.22 10.60 3.24
N TRP A 198 -13.21 11.45 3.04
CA TRP A 198 -12.11 11.17 2.11
C TRP A 198 -11.18 10.05 2.61
N ALA A 199 -11.03 9.88 3.92
CA ALA A 199 -10.27 8.77 4.50
C ALA A 199 -10.95 7.41 4.28
N VAL A 200 -12.25 7.39 3.97
CA VAL A 200 -13.01 6.20 3.59
C VAL A 200 -13.07 6.06 2.07
N VAL A 201 -13.48 7.13 1.39
CA VAL A 201 -13.68 7.17 -0.07
C VAL A 201 -12.38 6.90 -0.83
N THR A 202 -11.25 7.47 -0.42
CA THR A 202 -9.99 7.30 -1.16
C THR A 202 -9.48 5.85 -1.12
N PRO A 203 -9.41 5.17 0.04
CA PRO A 203 -9.17 3.74 0.06
C PRO A 203 -10.14 2.92 -0.78
N LEU A 204 -11.45 3.23 -0.73
CA LEU A 204 -12.45 2.52 -1.54
C LEU A 204 -12.22 2.69 -3.04
N ILE A 205 -11.86 3.89 -3.50
CA ILE A 205 -11.48 4.16 -4.90
C ILE A 205 -10.25 3.34 -5.30
N ILE A 206 -9.23 3.30 -4.44
CA ILE A 206 -8.00 2.56 -4.70
C ILE A 206 -8.26 1.05 -4.78
N LEU A 207 -9.10 0.52 -3.89
CA LEU A 207 -9.45 -0.90 -3.81
C LEU A 207 -10.43 -1.32 -4.90
N PHE A 208 -11.39 -0.45 -5.23
CA PHE A 208 -12.49 -0.74 -6.17
C PHE A 208 -12.69 0.41 -7.18
N PRO A 209 -11.77 0.59 -8.14
CA PRO A 209 -11.80 1.72 -9.07
C PRO A 209 -13.08 1.84 -9.90
N ARG A 210 -13.81 0.73 -10.10
CA ARG A 210 -15.10 0.71 -10.80
C ARG A 210 -16.16 1.60 -10.14
N PHE A 211 -16.11 1.77 -8.81
CA PHE A 211 -17.08 2.59 -8.06
C PHE A 211 -16.64 4.04 -7.87
N SER A 212 -15.51 4.45 -8.46
CA SER A 212 -14.94 5.79 -8.23
C SER A 212 -15.92 6.94 -8.46
N PRO A 213 -16.72 6.99 -9.55
CA PRO A 213 -17.65 8.10 -9.78
C PRO A 213 -18.65 8.27 -8.63
N ILE A 214 -19.21 7.15 -8.14
CA ILE A 214 -20.18 7.15 -7.04
C ILE A 214 -19.51 7.57 -5.74
N CYS A 215 -18.33 7.03 -5.43
CA CYS A 215 -17.58 7.38 -4.23
C CYS A 215 -17.18 8.87 -4.22
N ILE A 216 -16.74 9.41 -5.36
CA ILE A 216 -16.40 10.83 -5.51
C ILE A 216 -17.64 11.70 -5.32
N PHE A 217 -18.76 11.34 -5.94
CA PHE A 217 -20.02 12.08 -5.80
C PHE A 217 -20.45 12.20 -4.33
N PHE A 218 -20.53 11.07 -3.60
CA PHE A 218 -20.89 11.10 -2.19
C PHE A 218 -19.83 11.78 -1.31
N GLY A 219 -18.55 11.59 -1.63
CA GLY A 219 -17.45 12.27 -0.96
C GLY A 219 -17.57 13.79 -1.04
N LEU A 220 -17.81 14.31 -2.25
CA LEU A 220 -18.05 15.73 -2.49
C LEU A 220 -19.32 16.22 -1.81
N LEU A 221 -20.42 15.48 -1.91
CA LEU A 221 -21.72 15.86 -1.32
C LEU A 221 -21.61 16.01 0.21
N ILE A 222 -20.99 15.02 0.88
CA ILE A 222 -20.82 15.02 2.34
C ILE A 222 -19.83 16.12 2.75
N ALA A 223 -18.73 16.30 2.01
CA ALA A 223 -17.75 17.35 2.28
C ALA A 223 -18.36 18.75 2.10
N PHE A 224 -19.13 18.96 1.03
CA PHE A 224 -19.82 20.22 0.72
C PHE A 224 -20.90 20.57 1.76
N SER A 225 -21.54 19.58 2.38
CA SER A 225 -22.53 19.81 3.44
C SER A 225 -22.01 20.73 4.56
N ARG A 226 -20.69 20.74 4.81
CA ARG A 226 -20.05 21.58 5.83
C ARG A 226 -19.99 23.05 5.45
N VAL A 227 -19.82 23.34 4.16
CA VAL A 227 -19.86 24.70 3.61
C VAL A 227 -21.30 25.18 3.54
N ALA A 228 -22.22 24.32 3.07
CA ALA A 228 -23.66 24.60 3.05
C ALA A 228 -24.22 24.92 4.45
N LEU A 229 -23.74 24.22 5.49
CA LEU A 229 -24.11 24.50 6.89
C LEU A 229 -23.37 25.69 7.49
N THR A 230 -22.47 26.35 6.76
CA THR A 230 -21.67 27.51 7.23
C THR A 230 -20.87 27.22 8.51
N VAL A 231 -20.45 25.97 8.71
CA VAL A 231 -19.67 25.53 9.89
C VAL A 231 -18.19 25.39 9.59
N HIS A 232 -17.81 25.40 8.32
CA HIS A 232 -16.45 25.40 7.82
C HIS A 232 -16.36 26.21 6.53
N PHE A 233 -15.19 26.77 6.28
CA PHE A 233 -14.84 27.44 5.04
C PHE A 233 -14.51 26.43 3.93
N LEU A 234 -14.53 26.85 2.66
CA LEU A 234 -14.24 25.96 1.53
C LEU A 234 -12.80 25.42 1.58
N SER A 235 -11.83 26.27 1.94
CA SER A 235 -10.45 25.82 2.11
C SER A 235 -10.27 24.80 3.25
N ASP A 236 -11.08 24.86 4.33
CA ASP A 236 -11.06 23.84 5.39
C ASP A 236 -11.39 22.45 4.83
N ILE A 237 -12.34 22.41 3.87
CA ILE A 237 -12.81 21.18 3.24
C ILE A 237 -11.73 20.61 2.33
N ILE A 238 -11.11 21.44 1.51
CA ILE A 238 -10.05 21.05 0.58
C ILE A 238 -8.83 20.54 1.35
N ALA A 239 -8.41 21.24 2.40
CA ALA A 239 -7.29 20.81 3.23
C ALA A 239 -7.58 19.48 3.92
N GLY A 240 -8.79 19.30 4.50
CA GLY A 240 -9.17 18.04 5.13
C GLY A 240 -9.17 16.87 4.15
N ALA A 241 -9.70 17.08 2.94
CA ALA A 241 -9.70 16.09 1.86
C ALA A 241 -8.27 15.72 1.45
N PHE A 242 -7.41 16.72 1.24
CA PHE A 242 -6.03 16.50 0.84
C PHE A 242 -5.25 15.68 1.88
N VAL A 243 -5.36 16.01 3.17
CA VAL A 243 -4.68 15.26 4.24
C VAL A 243 -5.10 13.79 4.25
N ALA A 244 -6.40 13.51 4.07
CA ALA A 244 -6.91 12.14 3.98
C ALA A 244 -6.40 11.41 2.73
N ILE A 245 -6.47 12.04 1.55
CA ILE A 245 -6.01 11.48 0.28
C ILE A 245 -4.50 11.18 0.35
N ALA A 246 -3.72 12.14 0.82
CA ALA A 246 -2.28 12.01 1.02
C ALA A 246 -1.94 10.83 1.93
N THR A 247 -2.64 10.73 3.06
CA THR A 247 -2.48 9.63 4.02
C THR A 247 -2.81 8.28 3.39
N ALA A 248 -3.93 8.18 2.66
CA ALA A 248 -4.31 6.94 1.98
C ALA A 248 -3.24 6.52 0.96
N VAL A 249 -2.78 7.45 0.12
CA VAL A 249 -1.73 7.19 -0.88
C VAL A 249 -0.42 6.72 -0.22
N LEU A 250 -0.02 7.33 0.90
CA LEU A 250 1.17 6.91 1.65
C LEU A 250 0.99 5.52 2.27
N LEU A 251 -0.15 5.26 2.91
CA LEU A 251 -0.44 3.98 3.57
C LEU A 251 -0.65 2.83 2.57
N LYS A 252 -1.14 3.13 1.36
CA LYS A 252 -1.32 2.16 0.27
C LYS A 252 -0.05 1.34 0.06
N ARG A 253 1.13 1.96 0.12
CA ARG A 253 2.40 1.28 -0.11
C ARG A 253 2.71 0.25 0.98
N TYR A 254 2.47 0.60 2.23
CA TYR A 254 2.72 -0.31 3.35
C TYR A 254 1.72 -1.46 3.39
N TYR A 255 0.45 -1.19 3.03
CA TYR A 255 -0.63 -2.17 3.13
C TYR A 255 -0.82 -3.04 1.88
N LEU A 256 -0.80 -2.46 0.68
CA LEU A 256 -1.13 -3.17 -0.57
C LEU A 256 0.11 -3.66 -1.32
N ASP A 257 1.25 -2.98 -1.23
CA ASP A 257 2.46 -3.45 -1.92
C ASP A 257 3.14 -4.60 -1.16
N GLN A 258 2.97 -4.70 0.17
CA GLN A 258 3.39 -5.86 0.97
C GLN A 258 2.48 -7.08 0.75
N ALA A 259 1.17 -6.85 0.73
CA ALA A 259 0.17 -7.85 0.36
C ALA A 259 0.42 -8.52 -1.01
N ARG A 260 1.00 -7.76 -1.95
CA ARG A 260 1.37 -8.22 -3.29
C ARG A 260 2.62 -9.11 -3.29
N GLN A 261 3.44 -9.03 -2.24
CA GLN A 261 4.59 -9.91 -2.04
C GLN A 261 4.15 -11.23 -1.37
N ASP A 262 3.16 -11.20 -0.49
CA ASP A 262 2.57 -12.40 0.12
C ASP A 262 1.88 -13.30 -0.91
N THR A 263 1.37 -12.74 -2.01
CA THR A 263 0.79 -13.50 -3.12
C THR A 263 1.80 -14.28 -3.96
N VAL A 264 3.12 -14.02 -3.81
CA VAL A 264 4.19 -14.81 -4.45
C VAL A 264 4.28 -16.22 -3.84
N THR A 265 3.56 -16.52 -2.75
CA THR A 265 3.37 -17.88 -2.24
C THR A 265 2.08 -18.57 -2.69
N GLY A 266 1.37 -18.06 -3.72
CA GLY A 266 0.36 -18.87 -4.44
C GLY A 266 -1.01 -18.24 -4.71
N PHE A 267 -1.16 -16.91 -4.77
CA PHE A 267 -2.41 -16.28 -5.20
C PHE A 267 -2.14 -15.38 -6.41
N GLU A 268 -2.53 -15.82 -7.60
CA GLU A 268 -2.37 -15.00 -8.82
C GLU A 268 -3.24 -13.74 -8.73
N THR A 269 -2.61 -12.57 -8.66
CA THR A 269 -3.35 -11.31 -8.79
C THR A 269 -3.96 -11.22 -10.20
N PRO A 270 -5.26 -10.94 -10.34
CA PRO A 270 -5.90 -10.89 -11.66
C PRO A 270 -5.23 -9.86 -12.59
N PRO A 271 -5.01 -10.19 -13.88
CA PRO A 271 -4.28 -9.33 -14.83
C PRO A 271 -4.85 -7.90 -14.97
N TRP A 272 -6.17 -7.73 -14.80
CA TRP A 272 -6.83 -6.42 -14.92
C TRP A 272 -6.46 -5.43 -13.80
N LEU A 273 -5.89 -5.90 -12.69
CA LEU A 273 -5.38 -5.05 -11.60
C LEU A 273 -3.91 -4.63 -11.86
N ILE A 274 -3.21 -5.37 -12.72
CA ILE A 274 -1.79 -5.17 -13.07
C ILE A 274 -1.66 -4.04 -14.10
N ASP A 275 -2.56 -3.99 -15.08
CA ASP A 275 -2.39 -3.22 -16.32
C ASP A 275 -2.38 -1.68 -16.10
N ARG A 276 -3.28 -1.14 -15.27
CA ARG A 276 -3.39 0.32 -15.08
C ARG A 276 -2.25 0.95 -14.29
N THR A 277 -1.64 0.23 -13.36
CA THR A 277 -0.52 0.75 -12.57
C THR A 277 0.82 0.53 -13.27
N GLN A 278 0.92 -0.51 -14.10
CA GLN A 278 2.09 -0.75 -14.94
C GLN A 278 2.14 0.19 -16.14
N ALA A 279 1.03 0.57 -16.77
CA ALA A 279 1.04 1.52 -17.89
C ALA A 279 1.66 2.88 -17.50
N TRP A 280 1.28 3.41 -16.34
CA TRP A 280 1.85 4.66 -15.80
C TRP A 280 3.33 4.51 -15.40
N ALA A 281 3.70 3.37 -14.78
CA ALA A 281 5.08 3.09 -14.38
C ALA A 281 6.00 2.69 -15.56
N ALA A 282 5.44 2.12 -16.63
CA ALA A 282 6.16 1.74 -17.85
C ALA A 282 6.48 2.97 -18.70
N GLY A 283 5.57 3.96 -18.77
CA GLY A 283 5.83 5.25 -19.38
C GLY A 283 7.00 6.01 -18.72
N LEU A 284 7.18 5.86 -17.40
CA LEU A 284 8.33 6.41 -16.67
C LEU A 284 9.60 5.57 -16.79
N ARG A 285 9.50 4.26 -17.08
CA ARG A 285 10.66 3.38 -17.34
C ARG A 285 11.21 3.51 -18.75
N ALA A 286 10.42 3.97 -19.71
CA ALA A 286 10.83 4.19 -21.10
C ALA A 286 11.90 5.29 -21.27
N HIS A 287 12.25 6.03 -20.20
CA HIS A 287 13.27 7.09 -20.20
C HIS A 287 14.54 6.76 -19.42
N ARG A 288 14.81 5.49 -19.09
CA ARG A 288 16.17 5.10 -18.69
C ARG A 288 16.91 4.49 -19.87
N PRO A 289 18.14 4.95 -20.21
CA PRO A 289 18.99 4.19 -21.10
C PRO A 289 19.23 2.83 -20.45
N ILE A 290 18.91 1.77 -21.20
CA ILE A 290 19.20 0.39 -20.81
C ILE A 290 20.72 0.29 -20.72
N ILE A 291 21.27 0.31 -19.50
CA ILE A 291 22.61 -0.20 -19.28
C ILE A 291 22.44 -1.72 -19.32
N GLU A 292 22.73 -2.32 -20.46
CA GLU A 292 22.82 -3.77 -20.60
C GLU A 292 23.95 -4.24 -19.68
N GLU A 293 23.62 -4.96 -18.60
CA GLU A 293 24.61 -5.79 -17.94
C GLU A 293 25.05 -6.89 -18.91
N PRO A 294 26.34 -7.06 -19.19
CA PRO A 294 26.80 -8.14 -20.04
C PRO A 294 26.54 -9.47 -19.33
N VAL A 295 25.69 -10.29 -19.95
CA VAL A 295 25.33 -11.65 -19.53
C VAL A 295 26.62 -12.46 -19.31
N LEU A 296 26.96 -12.70 -18.05
CA LEU A 296 28.13 -13.47 -17.60
C LEU A 296 28.13 -14.92 -18.15
N GLY A 297 26.98 -15.41 -18.62
CA GLY A 297 26.83 -16.71 -19.29
C GLY A 297 27.38 -16.75 -20.72
N GLU A 298 27.43 -15.63 -21.44
CA GLU A 298 27.91 -15.59 -22.83
C GLU A 298 29.44 -15.49 -22.91
N MET A 299 30.08 -14.87 -21.90
CA MET A 299 31.53 -14.79 -21.81
C MET A 299 32.18 -16.14 -21.48
N LEU A 300 31.54 -17.00 -20.68
CA LEU A 300 32.08 -18.33 -20.34
C LEU A 300 31.93 -19.34 -21.49
N SER A 301 30.87 -19.23 -22.30
CA SER A 301 30.70 -20.01 -23.53
C SER A 301 31.71 -19.59 -24.62
N LYS A 302 31.90 -18.27 -24.82
CA LYS A 302 32.88 -17.74 -25.77
C LYS A 302 34.34 -17.98 -25.32
N LYS A 303 34.65 -18.03 -24.02
CA LYS A 303 35.99 -18.41 -23.51
C LYS A 303 36.31 -19.89 -23.78
N LYS A 304 35.36 -20.80 -23.51
CA LYS A 304 35.55 -22.25 -23.74
C LYS A 304 35.67 -22.59 -25.24
N SER A 305 34.93 -21.90 -26.09
CA SER A 305 35.02 -22.01 -27.56
C SER A 305 36.32 -21.41 -28.12
N LYS A 306 36.81 -20.30 -27.56
CA LYS A 306 38.11 -19.72 -27.94
C LYS A 306 39.27 -20.58 -27.46
N GLU A 307 39.27 -21.13 -26.24
CA GLU A 307 40.34 -22.02 -25.75
C GLU A 307 40.47 -23.31 -26.57
N ILE A 308 39.35 -23.89 -27.02
CA ILE A 308 39.35 -25.07 -27.90
C ILE A 308 39.88 -24.73 -29.31
N LYS A 309 39.67 -23.49 -29.80
CA LYS A 309 40.20 -23.03 -31.10
C LYS A 309 41.63 -22.47 -31.04
N THR A 310 42.12 -21.97 -29.90
CA THR A 310 43.51 -21.49 -29.77
C THR A 310 44.50 -22.61 -29.45
N ASN A 311 44.07 -23.74 -28.88
CA ASN A 311 44.94 -24.91 -28.70
C ASN A 311 45.15 -25.73 -30.00
N SER A 312 44.38 -25.47 -31.07
CA SER A 312 44.64 -26.07 -32.39
C SER A 312 45.52 -25.21 -33.31
N ILE A 313 45.97 -24.03 -32.86
CA ILE A 313 46.74 -23.07 -33.69
C ILE A 313 48.18 -22.83 -33.17
N ARG A 314 48.63 -23.54 -32.12
CA ARG A 314 50.01 -23.41 -31.62
C ARG A 314 50.77 -24.74 -31.55
N ARG A 315 51.00 -25.34 -32.72
CA ARG A 315 52.23 -26.12 -32.98
C ARG A 315 52.96 -25.48 -34.16
N LYS A 316 54.08 -24.81 -33.85
CA LYS A 316 55.00 -24.23 -34.84
C LYS A 316 55.56 -25.34 -35.76
N PRO A 317 55.84 -25.03 -37.03
CA PRO A 317 56.50 -25.96 -37.95
C PRO A 317 57.99 -26.13 -37.62
N SER A 318 58.49 -27.36 -37.72
CA SER A 318 59.92 -27.69 -37.81
C SER A 318 60.36 -27.64 -39.29
N PRO A 319 61.59 -27.23 -39.61
CA PRO A 319 61.98 -26.88 -40.99
C PRO A 319 62.40 -28.10 -41.83
N ALA A 320 62.14 -27.95 -43.15
CA ALA A 320 62.77 -28.53 -44.34
C ALA A 320 63.39 -29.94 -44.28
N ILE A 321 62.95 -30.82 -45.20
CA ILE A 321 63.82 -31.60 -46.10
C ILE A 321 63.03 -31.99 -47.36
N GLU A 322 63.55 -31.49 -48.47
CA GLU A 322 63.71 -32.00 -49.84
C GLU A 322 63.02 -33.30 -50.31
N SER A 323 62.62 -33.23 -51.57
CA SER A 323 61.98 -34.25 -52.41
C SER A 323 62.91 -35.39 -52.82
N LYS A 324 62.34 -36.59 -53.08
CA LYS A 324 62.66 -37.50 -54.21
C LYS A 324 61.72 -38.74 -54.24
N PRO A 325 61.67 -39.50 -55.37
CA PRO A 325 60.43 -40.08 -55.91
C PRO A 325 60.21 -41.60 -55.69
N LYS A 326 58.97 -42.04 -56.04
CA LYS A 326 58.46 -43.41 -56.35
C LYS A 326 59.53 -44.48 -56.69
N PRO A 327 59.36 -45.79 -56.36
CA PRO A 327 58.44 -46.66 -57.13
C PRO A 327 57.91 -48.00 -56.53
N LYS A 328 56.86 -48.52 -57.20
CA LYS A 328 56.55 -49.92 -57.62
C LYS A 328 56.49 -51.12 -56.62
N LYS A 329 55.29 -51.73 -56.61
CA LYS A 329 54.89 -53.13 -56.92
C LYS A 329 55.40 -54.35 -56.09
N LYS A 330 54.42 -55.27 -55.90
CA LYS A 330 54.48 -56.75 -55.73
C LYS A 330 54.95 -57.25 -54.35
N ALA A 331 54.47 -58.34 -53.74
CA ALA A 331 53.56 -59.43 -54.11
C ALA A 331 53.01 -60.14 -52.82
N LYS A 332 51.93 -60.92 -53.00
CA LYS A 332 51.45 -62.06 -52.13
C LYS A 332 52.59 -63.08 -51.86
N PRO A 333 52.52 -64.07 -50.92
CA PRO A 333 51.33 -64.84 -50.50
C PRO A 333 51.27 -65.48 -49.07
N LYS A 334 50.12 -66.10 -48.77
CA LYS A 334 49.81 -67.37 -48.04
C LYS A 334 50.32 -67.68 -46.61
N ALA A 335 49.29 -67.97 -45.77
CA ALA A 335 49.03 -69.23 -45.04
C ALA A 335 49.63 -69.50 -43.64
N ALA A 336 48.93 -70.43 -42.97
CA ALA A 336 49.14 -71.03 -41.64
C ALA A 336 48.81 -70.11 -40.44
N SER A 337 48.28 -70.53 -39.29
CA SER A 337 47.64 -71.75 -38.79
C SER A 337 47.25 -71.44 -37.32
N LYS A 338 46.10 -71.96 -36.86
CA LYS A 338 45.69 -72.11 -35.43
C LYS A 338 46.82 -72.69 -34.55
N PRO A 339 46.83 -72.56 -33.20
CA PRO A 339 45.75 -73.16 -32.36
C PRO A 339 45.51 -72.59 -30.93
N LYS A 340 44.40 -73.11 -30.31
CA LYS A 340 44.24 -73.59 -28.90
C LYS A 340 44.47 -72.56 -27.75
N THR A 341 43.80 -72.54 -26.60
CA THR A 341 42.70 -73.25 -25.90
C THR A 341 42.62 -72.63 -24.49
N LYS A 342 41.43 -72.69 -23.84
CA LYS A 342 41.18 -72.80 -22.38
C LYS A 342 41.65 -71.60 -21.51
N GLU A 343 40.95 -71.17 -20.47
CA GLU A 343 39.92 -71.76 -19.60
C GLU A 343 38.65 -70.89 -19.52
#